data_AF-A0A8S3JHV3-F1
#
_entry.id   AF-A0A8S3JHV3-F1
#
_cell.length_a   1.000
_cell.length_b   1.000
_cell.length_c   1.000
_cell.angle_alpha   90.00
_cell.angle_beta   90.00
_cell.angle_gamma   90.00
#
_symmetry.space_group_name_H-M   'P 1'
#
loop_
_entity.id
_entity.type
_entity.pdbx_description
1 polymer ?
#
loop_
_entity_poly.entity_id
_entity_poly.type
_entity_poly.pdbx_seq_one_letter_code
_entity_poly.pdbx_strand_id
1 'polypeptide(L)'
;MIDYQRRFGDKFQYWFGSHRCLAFCRLEHAQAIFSDRHTFEQSPLFLPNFDLLCPNGIVMLTGAKWKRHVRVLLPMLKRAKIVGHLAMITQCTDRFIDRYLHAGQIHRDLHAACQSLTMNVIGLIGFDCDFDANVDSPVKKAFLDFIFHGTLLMITPWVPRWLGKIYLRYNRKYQRAYQLVHKLAEKLVKEEQNKQSEIENERPKTLIASLVSSLNEEANDEDISSGLNHAEIFD
;
A
#
# COMPACT_ATOMS: atom_id res chain seq x y z
N MET A 1 2.25 13.45 22.77
CA MET A 1 3.71 13.24 22.67
C MET A 1 4.51 14.48 23.04
N ILE A 2 4.22 15.66 22.47
CA ILE A 2 4.95 16.90 22.78
C ILE A 2 4.95 17.24 24.28
N ASP A 3 3.81 17.09 24.97
CA ASP A 3 3.74 17.36 26.42
C ASP A 3 4.54 16.35 27.26
N TYR A 4 4.65 15.10 26.79
CA TYR A 4 5.48 14.09 27.43
C TYR A 4 6.96 14.39 27.22
N GLN A 5 7.36 14.81 26.01
CA GLN A 5 8.72 15.27 25.74
C GLN A 5 9.10 16.46 26.64
N ARG A 6 8.19 17.43 26.81
CA ARG A 6 8.41 18.57 27.70
C ARG A 6 8.61 18.17 29.17
N ARG A 7 7.89 17.16 29.65
CA ARG A 7 7.98 16.69 31.06
C ARG A 7 9.12 15.72 31.32
N PHE A 8 9.42 14.83 30.38
CA PHE A 8 10.32 13.69 30.59
C PHE A 8 11.60 13.77 29.74
N GLY A 9 11.76 14.82 28.94
CA GLY A 9 12.89 15.03 28.05
C GLY A 9 12.78 14.27 26.73
N ASP A 10 13.89 14.17 26.02
CA ASP A 10 13.94 13.65 24.65
C ASP A 10 13.93 12.13 24.52
N LYS A 11 14.10 11.43 25.65
CA LYS A 11 14.03 9.98 25.76
C LYS A 11 13.14 9.63 26.93
N PHE A 12 12.01 9.02 26.66
CA PHE A 12 11.10 8.61 27.73
C PHE A 12 10.43 7.29 27.41
N GLN A 13 10.02 6.61 28.48
CA GLN A 13 9.26 5.38 28.39
C GLN A 13 7.80 5.68 28.69
N TYR A 14 6.90 5.02 27.96
CA TYR A 14 5.48 5.04 28.25
C TYR A 14 4.86 3.67 27.99
N TRP A 15 3.65 3.47 28.50
CA TRP A 15 2.88 2.25 28.26
C TRP A 15 1.84 2.50 27.18
N PHE A 16 1.81 1.62 26.18
CA PHE A 16 0.77 1.58 25.16
C PHE A 16 0.00 0.26 25.29
N GLY A 17 -1.12 0.30 26.02
CA GLY A 17 -1.79 -0.91 26.48
C GLY A 17 -0.86 -1.75 27.36
N SER A 18 -0.67 -3.02 27.00
CA SER A 18 0.25 -3.94 27.69
C SER A 18 1.72 -3.82 27.24
N HIS A 19 2.02 -2.97 26.25
CA HIS A 19 3.36 -2.87 25.67
C HIS A 19 4.12 -1.68 26.24
N ARG A 20 5.40 -1.90 26.54
CA ARG A 20 6.32 -0.87 26.98
C ARG A 20 7.00 -0.24 25.78
N CYS A 21 6.78 1.05 25.56
CA CYS A 21 7.30 1.79 24.42
C CYS A 21 8.39 2.78 24.87
N LEU A 22 9.45 2.88 24.08
CA LEU A 22 10.48 3.91 24.21
C LEU A 22 10.27 4.96 23.12
N ALA A 23 10.12 6.21 23.53
CA ALA A 23 10.04 7.35 22.63
C ALA A 23 11.40 8.03 22.56
N PHE A 24 11.86 8.29 21.33
CA PHE A 24 13.05 9.08 21.05
C PHE A 24 12.67 10.28 20.19
N CYS A 25 12.95 11.50 20.67
CA CYS A 25 12.50 12.73 20.03
C CYS A 25 13.60 13.51 19.30
N ARG A 26 14.85 13.01 19.29
CA ARG A 26 15.98 13.62 18.57
C ARG A 26 16.30 12.88 17.29
N LEU A 27 16.71 13.64 16.27
CA LEU A 27 17.07 13.13 14.95
C LEU A 27 18.19 12.09 15.00
N GLU A 28 19.20 12.30 15.86
CA GLU A 28 20.32 11.37 16.02
C GLU A 28 19.87 9.95 16.43
N HIS A 29 18.81 9.83 17.23
CA HIS A 29 18.26 8.53 17.62
C HIS A 29 17.50 7.89 16.47
N ALA A 30 16.70 8.67 15.73
CA ALA A 30 16.03 8.18 14.54
C ALA A 30 17.07 7.67 13.51
N GLN A 31 18.14 8.42 13.26
CA GLN A 31 19.21 8.01 12.37
C GLN A 31 19.88 6.72 12.83
N ALA A 32 20.23 6.60 14.12
CA ALA A 32 20.81 5.38 14.67
C ALA A 32 19.87 4.17 14.51
N ILE A 33 18.58 4.34 14.84
CA ILE A 33 17.56 3.28 14.75
C ILE A 33 17.36 2.81 13.31
N PHE A 34 17.25 3.74 12.35
CA PHE A 34 16.99 3.39 10.95
C PHE A 34 18.24 2.96 10.17
N SER A 35 19.45 3.30 10.64
CA SER A 35 20.71 2.88 10.01
C SER A 35 21.16 1.51 10.48
N ASP A 36 20.93 1.17 11.75
CA ASP A 36 21.32 -0.12 12.33
C ASP A 36 20.17 -1.13 12.26
N ARG A 37 20.14 -1.90 11.17
CA ARG A 37 19.14 -2.96 10.95
C ARG A 37 19.44 -4.27 11.69
N HIS A 38 20.57 -4.38 12.38
CA HIS A 38 20.93 -5.59 13.14
C HIS A 38 20.46 -5.48 14.60
N THR A 39 20.51 -4.27 15.15
CA THR A 39 20.09 -4.01 16.54
C THR A 39 18.59 -3.76 16.65
N PHE A 40 17.98 -3.12 15.65
CA PHE A 40 16.58 -2.71 15.70
C PHE A 40 15.73 -3.50 14.70
N GLU A 41 14.77 -4.26 15.24
CA GLU A 41 13.77 -4.97 14.47
C GLU A 41 12.44 -4.22 14.44
N GLN A 42 11.56 -4.60 13.50
CA GLN A 42 10.23 -4.01 13.43
C GLN A 42 9.42 -4.35 14.69
N SER A 43 8.64 -3.37 15.16
CA SER A 43 7.92 -3.52 16.42
C SER A 43 6.81 -4.58 16.34
N PRO A 44 6.68 -5.46 17.35
CA PRO A 44 5.55 -6.38 17.45
C PRO A 44 4.24 -5.67 17.83
N LEU A 45 4.25 -4.34 17.98
CA LEU A 45 3.07 -3.60 18.41
C LEU A 45 1.98 -3.62 17.33
N PHE A 46 2.31 -3.28 16.08
CA PHE A 46 1.30 -3.05 15.03
C PHE A 46 1.25 -4.16 13.98
N LEU A 47 2.40 -4.78 13.70
CA LEU A 47 2.52 -5.81 12.67
C LEU A 47 1.60 -7.02 12.88
N PRO A 48 1.43 -7.57 14.11
CA PRO A 48 0.66 -8.78 14.30
C PRO A 48 -0.81 -8.71 13.87
N ASN A 49 -1.42 -7.53 13.95
CA ASN A 49 -2.80 -7.30 13.52
C ASN A 49 -2.88 -6.94 12.03
N PHE A 50 -1.85 -6.28 11.50
CA PHE A 50 -1.76 -5.99 10.06
C PHE A 50 -1.61 -7.28 9.24
N ASP A 51 -0.91 -8.27 9.78
CA ASP A 51 -0.78 -9.63 9.24
C ASP A 51 -2.13 -10.33 8.98
N LEU A 52 -3.19 -9.95 9.69
CA LEU A 52 -4.54 -10.50 9.49
C LEU A 52 -5.22 -9.98 8.21
N LEU A 53 -4.73 -8.87 7.64
CA LEU A 53 -5.32 -8.17 6.51
C LEU A 53 -4.60 -8.48 5.20
N CYS A 54 -3.27 -8.42 5.24
CA CYS A 54 -2.37 -8.64 4.10
C CYS A 54 -1.21 -9.53 4.56
N PRO A 55 -1.46 -10.83 4.78
CA PRO A 55 -0.38 -11.77 5.07
C PRO A 55 0.64 -11.74 3.93
N ASN A 56 1.93 -11.51 4.23
CA ASN A 56 3.00 -11.29 3.25
C ASN A 56 3.01 -9.93 2.52
N GLY A 57 2.17 -8.97 2.92
CA GLY A 57 2.28 -7.61 2.40
C GLY A 57 3.68 -7.01 2.64
N ILE A 58 4.19 -6.19 1.72
CA ILE A 58 5.57 -5.68 1.74
C ILE A 58 6.02 -5.07 3.09
N VAL A 59 5.09 -4.46 3.83
CA VAL A 59 5.33 -3.85 5.14
C VAL A 59 5.71 -4.89 6.20
N MET A 60 5.21 -6.11 6.06
CA MET A 60 5.42 -7.26 6.94
C MET A 60 6.68 -8.06 6.59
N LEU A 61 7.22 -7.88 5.39
CA LEU A 61 8.37 -8.64 4.91
C LEU A 61 9.67 -8.08 5.47
N THR A 62 10.61 -8.98 5.77
CA THR A 62 11.98 -8.65 6.16
C THR A 62 13.01 -9.44 5.34
N GLY A 63 14.28 -9.08 5.46
CA GLY A 63 15.40 -9.85 4.89
C GLY A 63 15.35 -10.00 3.37
N ALA A 64 15.58 -11.23 2.88
CA ALA A 64 15.68 -11.53 1.45
C ALA A 64 14.34 -11.34 0.71
N LYS A 65 13.22 -11.74 1.34
CA LYS A 65 11.88 -11.58 0.76
C LYS A 65 11.53 -10.12 0.52
N TRP A 66 11.76 -9.27 1.52
CA TRP A 66 11.57 -7.82 1.37
C TRP A 66 12.45 -7.24 0.25
N LYS A 67 13.74 -7.61 0.21
CA LYS A 67 14.65 -7.15 -0.85
C LYS A 67 14.15 -7.53 -2.25
N ARG A 68 13.56 -8.71 -2.40
CA ARG A 68 12.98 -9.17 -3.68
C ARG A 68 11.79 -8.31 -4.11
N HIS A 69 10.82 -8.10 -3.22
CA HIS A 69 9.64 -7.28 -3.49
C HIS A 69 10.03 -5.82 -3.83
N VAL A 70 10.92 -5.25 -3.05
CA VAL A 70 11.41 -3.88 -3.23
C VAL A 70 12.22 -3.72 -4.53
N ARG A 71 12.93 -4.77 -4.98
CA ARG A 71 13.65 -4.76 -6.26
C ARG A 71 12.69 -4.61 -7.44
N VAL A 72 11.51 -5.21 -7.39
CA VAL A 72 10.48 -5.09 -8.42
C VAL A 72 9.77 -3.73 -8.33
N LEU A 73 9.44 -3.28 -7.12
CA LEU A 73 8.62 -2.08 -6.91
C LEU A 73 9.39 -0.74 -7.03
N LEU A 74 10.58 -0.62 -6.44
CA LEU A 74 11.31 0.66 -6.40
C LEU A 74 11.69 1.24 -7.76
N PRO A 75 12.07 0.46 -8.80
CA PRO A 75 12.38 1.02 -10.11
C PRO A 75 11.24 1.85 -10.70
N MET A 76 9.99 1.50 -10.43
CA MET A 76 8.81 2.24 -10.88
C MET A 76 8.66 3.59 -10.17
N LEU A 77 9.12 3.67 -8.91
CA LEU A 77 9.08 4.89 -8.10
C LEU A 77 10.31 5.80 -8.33
N LYS A 78 11.23 5.43 -9.22
CA LYS A 78 12.37 6.29 -9.56
C LYS A 78 11.89 7.52 -10.32
N ARG A 79 12.46 8.68 -9.99
CA ARG A 79 12.14 9.98 -10.60
C ARG A 79 12.06 9.94 -12.13
N ALA A 80 13.00 9.27 -12.79
CA ALA A 80 13.02 9.16 -14.25
C ALA A 80 11.76 8.51 -14.83
N LYS A 81 11.18 7.53 -14.14
CA LYS A 81 9.92 6.90 -14.53
C LYS A 81 8.72 7.81 -14.23
N ILE A 82 8.68 8.44 -13.05
CA ILE A 82 7.63 9.38 -12.66
C ILE A 82 7.51 10.55 -13.64
N VAL A 83 8.64 11.10 -14.11
CA VAL A 83 8.67 12.19 -15.11
C VAL A 83 7.99 11.76 -16.42
N GLY A 84 8.11 10.50 -16.82
CA GLY A 84 7.41 9.95 -17.99
C GLY A 84 5.88 9.98 -17.86
N HIS A 85 5.35 10.03 -16.63
CA HIS A 85 3.91 10.09 -16.37
C HIS A 85 3.40 11.52 -16.10
N LEU A 86 4.25 12.56 -16.21
CA LEU A 86 3.87 13.92 -15.85
C LEU A 86 2.67 14.45 -16.64
N ALA A 87 2.59 14.13 -17.93
CA ALA A 87 1.45 14.51 -18.77
C ALA A 87 0.13 13.91 -18.26
N MET A 88 0.14 12.63 -17.87
CA MET A 88 -1.01 11.94 -17.28
C MET A 88 -1.39 12.56 -15.93
N ILE A 89 -0.40 12.84 -15.06
CA ILE A 89 -0.63 13.49 -13.76
C ILE A 89 -1.28 14.86 -13.96
N THR A 90 -0.78 15.63 -14.92
CA THR A 90 -1.32 16.96 -15.26
C THR A 90 -2.76 16.83 -15.72
N GLN A 91 -3.05 15.90 -16.65
CA GLN A 91 -4.40 15.65 -17.14
C GLN A 91 -5.38 15.24 -16.02
N CYS A 92 -4.95 14.40 -15.07
CA CYS A 92 -5.76 14.06 -13.90
C CYS A 92 -6.04 15.28 -13.02
N THR A 93 -5.05 16.16 -12.87
CA THR A 93 -5.15 17.38 -12.06
C THR A 93 -6.07 18.40 -12.73
N ASP A 94 -5.99 18.57 -14.05
CA ASP A 94 -6.88 19.45 -14.82
C ASP A 94 -8.33 18.99 -14.69
N ARG A 95 -8.59 17.68 -14.89
CA ARG A 95 -9.93 17.10 -14.67
C ARG A 95 -10.44 17.34 -13.25
N PHE A 96 -9.57 17.26 -12.25
CA PHE A 96 -9.92 17.54 -10.87
C PHE A 96 -10.28 19.02 -10.66
N ILE A 97 -9.48 19.95 -11.19
CA ILE A 97 -9.72 21.39 -11.08
C ILE A 97 -11.05 21.75 -11.75
N ASP A 98 -11.29 21.27 -12.97
CA ASP A 98 -12.53 21.51 -13.71
C ASP A 98 -13.76 20.99 -12.95
N ARG A 99 -13.67 19.78 -12.43
CA ARG A 99 -14.79 19.10 -11.75
C ARG A 99 -15.09 19.67 -10.37
N TYR A 100 -14.08 20.10 -9.62
CA TYR A 100 -14.22 20.44 -8.19
C TYR A 100 -14.01 21.91 -7.86
N LEU A 101 -13.19 22.65 -8.62
CA LEU A 101 -12.86 24.05 -8.32
C LEU A 101 -13.60 25.04 -9.22
N HIS A 102 -13.80 24.72 -10.50
CA HIS A 102 -14.49 25.62 -11.44
C HIS A 102 -16.03 25.53 -11.38
N ALA A 103 -16.59 24.49 -10.75
CA ALA A 103 -18.04 24.29 -10.65
C ALA A 103 -18.77 25.22 -9.65
N GLY A 104 -18.11 26.23 -9.08
CA GLY A 104 -18.72 27.23 -8.18
C GLY A 104 -19.24 26.69 -6.85
N GLN A 105 -19.04 25.41 -6.54
CA GLN A 105 -19.53 24.76 -5.32
C GLN A 105 -18.46 24.77 -4.22
N ILE A 106 -18.47 25.82 -3.41
CA ILE A 106 -17.51 26.06 -2.31
C ILE A 106 -17.64 25.04 -1.15
N HIS A 107 -18.67 24.20 -1.14
CA HIS A 107 -18.98 23.26 -0.04
C HIS A 107 -18.63 21.78 -0.31
N ARG A 108 -17.69 21.49 -1.22
CA ARG A 108 -17.26 20.09 -1.42
C ARG A 108 -16.20 19.68 -0.40
N ASP A 109 -16.28 18.43 0.03
CA ASP A 109 -15.25 17.78 0.84
C ASP A 109 -13.94 17.66 0.03
N LEU A 110 -13.06 18.63 0.22
CA LEU A 110 -11.76 18.69 -0.44
C LEU A 110 -10.88 17.48 -0.08
N HIS A 111 -11.04 16.92 1.12
CA HIS A 111 -10.28 15.74 1.53
C HIS A 111 -10.69 14.52 0.69
N ALA A 112 -11.98 14.23 0.54
CA ALA A 112 -12.47 13.15 -0.31
C ALA A 112 -12.11 13.35 -1.80
N ALA A 113 -12.05 14.61 -2.24
CA ALA A 113 -11.65 14.97 -3.60
C ALA A 113 -10.15 14.73 -3.84
N CYS A 114 -9.27 15.18 -2.93
CA CYS A 114 -7.82 14.92 -3.00
C CYS A 114 -7.49 13.42 -2.91
N GLN A 115 -8.23 12.67 -2.07
CA GLN A 115 -8.14 11.21 -2.04
C GLN A 115 -8.51 10.58 -3.40
N SER A 116 -9.56 11.09 -4.08
CA SER A 116 -9.91 10.65 -5.45
C SER A 116 -8.78 10.87 -6.44
N LEU A 117 -8.23 12.08 -6.45
CA LEU A 117 -7.16 12.47 -7.37
C LEU A 117 -5.94 11.56 -7.18
N THR A 118 -5.52 11.36 -5.93
CA THR A 118 -4.37 10.52 -5.60
C THR A 118 -4.60 9.07 -6.00
N MET A 119 -5.81 8.54 -5.74
CA MET A 119 -6.19 7.20 -6.17
C MET A 119 -6.12 7.05 -7.69
N ASN A 120 -6.63 8.03 -8.43
CA ASN A 120 -6.66 7.95 -9.88
C ASN A 120 -5.25 8.03 -10.49
N VAL A 121 -4.40 8.92 -9.96
CA VAL A 121 -3.01 9.04 -10.40
C VAL A 121 -2.24 7.73 -10.16
N ILE A 122 -2.36 7.14 -8.96
CA ILE A 122 -1.70 5.87 -8.65
C ILE A 122 -2.31 4.72 -9.48
N GLY A 123 -3.63 4.73 -9.67
CA GLY A 123 -4.35 3.76 -10.50
C GLY A 123 -3.85 3.73 -11.93
N LEU A 124 -3.74 4.89 -12.57
CA LEU A 124 -3.28 5.01 -13.95
C LEU A 124 -1.79 4.70 -14.09
N ILE A 125 -0.93 5.21 -13.21
CA ILE A 125 0.51 4.98 -13.29
C ILE A 125 0.87 3.52 -12.96
N GLY A 126 0.27 2.98 -11.90
CA GLY A 126 0.60 1.65 -11.40
C GLY A 126 -0.10 0.53 -12.19
N PHE A 127 -1.34 0.76 -12.58
CA PHE A 127 -2.24 -0.30 -13.02
C PHE A 127 -3.01 0.01 -14.31
N ASP A 128 -2.74 1.16 -14.95
CA ASP A 128 -3.49 1.64 -16.12
C ASP A 128 -5.03 1.70 -15.88
N CYS A 129 -5.42 2.01 -14.63
CA CYS A 129 -6.81 2.04 -14.19
C CYS A 129 -7.32 3.47 -13.98
N ASP A 130 -8.32 3.89 -14.75
CA ASP A 130 -9.04 5.15 -14.47
C ASP A 130 -10.17 4.92 -13.46
N PHE A 131 -9.91 5.23 -12.19
CA PHE A 131 -10.90 5.11 -11.12
C PHE A 131 -11.92 6.25 -11.09
N ASP A 132 -11.67 7.34 -11.84
CA ASP A 132 -12.50 8.55 -11.84
C ASP A 132 -13.49 8.57 -13.02
N ALA A 133 -13.41 7.58 -13.93
CA ALA A 133 -14.36 7.34 -15.01
C ALA A 133 -15.79 7.07 -14.50
N ASN A 134 -15.92 6.51 -13.29
CA ASN A 134 -17.20 6.32 -12.60
C ASN A 134 -17.14 7.04 -11.25
N VAL A 135 -17.77 8.21 -11.14
CA VAL A 135 -17.75 9.11 -9.97
C VAL A 135 -18.16 8.40 -8.66
N ASP A 136 -19.03 7.38 -8.76
CA ASP A 136 -19.46 6.52 -7.65
C ASP A 136 -18.92 5.09 -7.77
N SER A 137 -17.65 4.95 -8.18
CA SER A 137 -17.06 3.64 -8.34
C SER A 137 -17.13 2.86 -7.01
N PRO A 138 -17.84 1.71 -6.96
CA PRO A 138 -17.92 0.88 -5.75
C PRO A 138 -16.53 0.40 -5.29
N VAL A 139 -15.55 0.42 -6.20
CA VAL A 139 -14.13 0.17 -5.94
C VAL A 139 -13.53 1.18 -4.96
N LYS A 140 -13.76 2.47 -5.19
CA LYS A 140 -13.18 3.53 -4.36
C LYS A 140 -13.68 3.42 -2.92
N LYS A 141 -15.00 3.21 -2.77
CA LYS A 141 -15.62 2.98 -1.47
C LYS A 141 -15.10 1.70 -0.81
N ALA A 142 -15.00 0.60 -1.55
CA ALA A 142 -14.42 -0.65 -1.05
C ALA A 142 -12.98 -0.45 -0.55
N PHE A 143 -12.14 0.28 -1.28
CA PHE A 143 -10.77 0.53 -0.87
C PHE A 143 -10.69 1.39 0.41
N LEU A 144 -11.53 2.43 0.53
CA LEU A 144 -11.60 3.23 1.75
C LEU A 144 -12.13 2.42 2.95
N ASP A 145 -13.16 1.59 2.75
CA ASP A 145 -13.67 0.68 3.78
C ASP A 145 -12.59 -0.33 4.22
N PHE A 146 -11.78 -0.84 3.27
CA PHE A 146 -10.64 -1.72 3.54
C PHE A 146 -9.58 -1.01 4.38
N ILE A 147 -9.13 0.19 3.99
CA ILE A 147 -8.17 0.99 4.77
C ILE A 147 -8.69 1.33 6.16
N PHE A 148 -9.96 1.72 6.26
CA PHE A 148 -10.56 2.09 7.55
C PHE A 148 -10.53 0.90 8.52
N HIS A 149 -10.99 -0.27 8.08
CA HIS A 149 -10.96 -1.48 8.90
C HIS A 149 -9.55 -1.96 9.19
N GLY A 150 -8.61 -1.77 8.26
CA GLY A 150 -7.21 -2.10 8.48
C GLY A 150 -6.54 -1.21 9.51
N THR A 151 -6.77 0.10 9.41
CA THR A 151 -6.29 1.11 10.36
C THR A 151 -6.86 0.86 11.74
N LEU A 152 -8.15 0.53 11.84
CA LEU A 152 -8.80 0.22 13.12
C LEU A 152 -8.11 -0.95 13.83
N LEU A 153 -7.77 -2.02 13.12
CA LEU A 153 -7.06 -3.17 13.71
C LEU A 153 -5.61 -2.85 14.04
N MET A 154 -4.96 -2.01 13.22
CA MET A 154 -3.60 -1.56 13.47
C MET A 154 -3.51 -0.74 14.75
N ILE A 155 -4.39 0.24 14.96
CA ILE A 155 -4.34 1.13 16.14
C ILE A 155 -4.85 0.48 17.43
N THR A 156 -5.32 -0.78 17.37
CA THR A 156 -5.85 -1.52 18.52
C THR A 156 -5.00 -2.76 18.87
N PRO A 157 -3.69 -2.61 19.16
CA PRO A 157 -2.80 -3.75 19.39
C PRO A 157 -3.05 -4.49 20.71
N TRP A 158 -3.87 -3.93 21.61
CA TRP A 158 -4.35 -4.63 22.79
C TRP A 158 -5.48 -5.63 22.48
N VAL A 159 -6.08 -5.56 21.28
CA VAL A 159 -7.12 -6.51 20.86
C VAL A 159 -6.44 -7.85 20.55
N PRO A 160 -6.85 -8.95 21.22
CA PRO A 160 -6.30 -10.26 20.91
C PRO A 160 -6.56 -10.65 19.45
N ARG A 161 -5.57 -11.27 18.80
CA ARG A 161 -5.64 -11.69 17.39
C ARG A 161 -6.87 -12.53 17.04
N TRP A 162 -7.32 -13.40 17.94
CA TRP A 162 -8.52 -14.22 17.72
C TRP A 162 -9.78 -13.36 17.60
N LEU A 163 -9.88 -12.26 18.35
CA LEU A 163 -11.02 -11.35 18.30
C LEU A 163 -10.97 -10.50 17.02
N GLY A 164 -9.77 -10.06 16.60
CA GLY A 164 -9.57 -9.41 15.30
C GLY A 164 -9.98 -10.31 14.12
N LYS A 165 -9.62 -11.61 14.19
CA LYS A 165 -10.03 -12.61 13.18
C LYS A 165 -11.55 -12.78 13.11
N ILE A 166 -12.23 -12.82 14.26
CA ILE A 166 -13.69 -12.85 14.33
C ILE A 166 -14.27 -11.56 13.70
N TYR A 167 -13.77 -10.39 14.10
CA TYR A 167 -14.21 -9.11 13.56
C TYR A 167 -14.14 -9.07 12.03
N LEU A 168 -12.97 -9.42 11.46
CA LEU A 168 -12.78 -9.45 10.01
C LEU A 168 -13.71 -10.44 9.33
N ARG A 169 -13.90 -11.64 9.91
CA ARG A 169 -14.74 -12.69 9.33
C ARG A 169 -16.23 -12.29 9.29
N TYR A 170 -16.75 -11.67 10.33
CA TYR A 170 -18.17 -11.34 10.43
C TYR A 170 -18.53 -9.94 9.90
N ASN A 171 -17.55 -9.05 9.73
CA ASN A 171 -17.79 -7.74 9.16
C ASN A 171 -18.05 -7.84 7.65
N ARG A 172 -19.34 -7.84 7.29
CA ARG A 172 -19.81 -7.91 5.90
C ARG A 172 -19.28 -6.76 5.02
N LYS A 173 -19.04 -5.57 5.58
CA LYS A 173 -18.49 -4.44 4.81
C LYS A 173 -17.05 -4.71 4.42
N TYR A 174 -16.22 -5.13 5.38
CA TYR A 174 -14.85 -5.55 5.13
C TYR A 174 -14.78 -6.69 4.11
N GLN A 175 -15.57 -7.76 4.30
CA GLN A 175 -15.54 -8.92 3.39
C GLN A 175 -15.93 -8.55 1.95
N ARG A 176 -16.93 -7.69 1.76
CA ARG A 176 -17.29 -7.16 0.44
C ARG A 176 -16.17 -6.32 -0.16
N ALA A 177 -15.57 -5.44 0.63
CA ALA A 177 -14.46 -4.61 0.21
C ALA A 177 -13.25 -5.45 -0.22
N TYR A 178 -12.85 -6.41 0.62
CA TYR A 178 -11.77 -7.35 0.36
C TYR A 178 -11.99 -8.13 -0.95
N GLN A 179 -13.16 -8.74 -1.12
CA GLN A 179 -13.49 -9.50 -2.34
C GLN A 179 -13.46 -8.63 -3.59
N LEU A 180 -13.89 -7.37 -3.50
CA LEU A 180 -13.93 -6.47 -4.63
C LEU A 180 -12.51 -6.04 -5.03
N VAL A 181 -11.68 -5.64 -4.06
CA VAL A 181 -10.27 -5.30 -4.29
C VAL A 181 -9.50 -6.50 -4.85
N HIS A 182 -9.68 -7.68 -4.27
CA HIS A 182 -9.02 -8.90 -4.72
C HIS A 182 -9.42 -9.28 -6.16
N LYS A 183 -10.71 -9.25 -6.49
CA LYS A 183 -11.19 -9.51 -7.87
C LYS A 183 -10.62 -8.53 -8.89
N LEU A 184 -10.44 -7.26 -8.50
CA LEU A 184 -9.81 -6.29 -9.38
C LEU A 184 -8.33 -6.59 -9.58
N ALA A 185 -7.59 -6.90 -8.52
CA ALA A 185 -6.20 -7.29 -8.62
C ALA A 185 -6.03 -8.51 -9.56
N GLU A 186 -6.83 -9.56 -9.37
CA GLU A 186 -6.84 -10.75 -10.25
C GLU A 186 -7.17 -10.38 -11.70
N LYS A 187 -8.18 -9.55 -11.92
CA LYS A 187 -8.58 -9.10 -13.27
C LYS A 187 -7.43 -8.39 -13.96
N LEU A 188 -6.78 -7.45 -13.26
CA LEU A 188 -5.70 -6.66 -13.82
C LEU A 188 -4.47 -7.52 -14.14
N VAL A 189 -4.13 -8.49 -13.28
CA VAL A 189 -3.03 -9.41 -13.55
C VAL A 189 -3.32 -10.27 -14.77
N LYS A 190 -4.54 -10.82 -14.90
CA LYS A 190 -4.94 -11.62 -16.06
C LYS A 190 -4.94 -10.82 -17.36
N GLU A 191 -5.46 -9.59 -17.34
CA GLU A 191 -5.43 -8.71 -18.51
C GLU A 191 -4.00 -8.42 -18.95
N GLU A 192 -3.09 -8.21 -18.01
CA GLU A 192 -1.68 -7.95 -18.34
C GLU A 192 -0.92 -9.19 -18.82
N GLN A 193 -1.18 -10.36 -18.23
CA GLN A 193 -0.64 -11.65 -18.70
C GLN A 193 -1.05 -11.95 -20.14
N ASN A 194 -2.31 -11.69 -20.48
CA ASN A 194 -2.82 -11.85 -21.84
C ASN A 194 -2.11 -10.89 -22.82
N LYS A 195 -1.92 -9.61 -22.44
CA LYS A 195 -1.21 -8.63 -23.27
C LYS A 195 0.27 -8.97 -23.50
N GLN A 196 0.96 -9.46 -22.47
CA GLN A 196 2.38 -9.85 -22.58
C GLN A 196 2.57 -11.09 -23.46
N SER A 197 1.61 -12.01 -23.47
CA SER A 197 1.63 -13.16 -24.37
C SER A 197 1.56 -12.76 -25.86
N GLU A 198 1.09 -11.55 -26.16
CA GLU A 198 1.00 -11.00 -27.52
C GLU A 198 2.19 -10.09 -27.90
N ILE A 199 2.95 -9.60 -26.91
CA ILE A 199 4.02 -8.60 -27.10
C ILE A 199 5.30 -9.06 -26.38
N GLU A 200 6.09 -9.92 -27.03
CA GLU A 200 7.26 -10.60 -26.43
C GLU A 200 8.48 -9.69 -26.10
N ASN A 201 8.51 -8.39 -26.45
CA ASN A 201 9.76 -7.61 -26.42
C ASN A 201 9.70 -6.18 -25.84
N GLU A 202 8.59 -5.76 -25.23
CA GLU A 202 8.53 -4.42 -24.60
C GLU A 202 8.83 -4.45 -23.10
N ARG A 203 9.69 -3.53 -22.64
CA ARG A 203 9.95 -3.35 -21.20
C ARG A 203 8.67 -2.94 -20.46
N PRO A 204 8.39 -3.51 -19.27
CA PRO A 204 7.19 -3.20 -18.52
C PRO A 204 7.10 -1.71 -18.20
N LYS A 205 5.96 -1.10 -18.58
CA LYS A 205 5.68 0.33 -18.42
C LYS A 205 4.91 0.63 -17.13
N THR A 206 4.19 -0.34 -16.58
CA THR A 206 3.36 -0.23 -15.38
C THR A 206 3.86 -1.13 -14.24
N LEU A 207 3.40 -0.86 -13.02
CA LEU A 207 3.76 -1.65 -11.84
C LEU A 207 3.25 -3.09 -11.96
N ILE A 208 2.03 -3.27 -12.49
CA ILE A 208 1.49 -4.61 -12.70
C ILE A 208 2.24 -5.39 -13.78
N ALA A 209 2.66 -4.74 -14.88
CA ALA A 209 3.49 -5.38 -15.89
C ALA A 209 4.83 -5.86 -15.31
N SER A 210 5.42 -5.07 -14.40
CA SER A 210 6.67 -5.44 -13.72
C SER A 210 6.47 -6.61 -12.76
N LEU A 211 5.34 -6.66 -12.03
CA LEU A 211 5.00 -7.79 -11.16
C LEU A 211 4.77 -9.07 -11.97
N VAL A 212 4.02 -8.98 -13.08
CA VAL A 212 3.75 -10.11 -13.97
C VAL A 212 5.01 -10.61 -14.67
N SER A 213 5.88 -9.72 -15.15
CA SER A 213 7.18 -10.12 -15.71
C SER A 213 8.01 -10.89 -14.69
N SER A 214 8.03 -10.44 -13.43
CA SER A 214 8.79 -11.13 -12.37
C SER A 214 8.20 -12.49 -11.96
N LEU A 215 6.90 -12.71 -12.19
CA LEU A 215 6.25 -14.03 -12.03
C LEU A 215 6.68 -14.99 -13.14
N ASN A 216 6.69 -14.51 -14.39
CA ASN A 216 7.01 -15.33 -15.56
C ASN A 216 8.51 -15.72 -15.60
N GLU A 217 9.40 -14.85 -15.11
CA GLU A 217 10.82 -15.17 -14.92
C GLU A 217 11.03 -16.35 -13.95
N GLU A 218 10.18 -16.50 -12.92
CA GLU A 218 10.25 -17.64 -11.98
C GLU A 218 9.68 -18.93 -12.56
N ALA A 219 8.67 -18.85 -13.44
CA ALA A 219 8.10 -20.03 -14.10
C ALA A 219 9.06 -20.69 -15.11
N ASN A 220 10.02 -19.94 -15.65
CA ASN A 220 10.96 -20.40 -16.66
C ASN A 220 12.33 -20.83 -16.09
N ASP A 221 12.73 -20.35 -14.91
CA ASP A 221 14.00 -20.70 -14.24
C ASP A 221 13.73 -21.52 -12.95
N GLU A 222 13.62 -22.84 -13.07
CA GLU A 222 13.39 -23.75 -11.92
C GLU A 222 14.53 -23.77 -10.88
N ASP A 223 15.71 -23.20 -11.18
CA ASP A 223 16.93 -23.39 -10.36
C ASP A 223 17.49 -22.11 -9.69
N ILE A 224 16.92 -20.92 -9.90
CA ILE A 224 17.34 -19.70 -9.18
C ILE A 224 16.11 -18.84 -8.81
N SER A 225 15.55 -19.09 -7.62
CA SER A 225 14.45 -18.31 -7.04
C SER A 225 14.81 -16.82 -6.87
N SER A 226 14.55 -16.03 -7.92
CA SER A 226 14.78 -14.57 -7.95
C SER A 226 13.50 -13.77 -8.21
N GLY A 227 12.41 -14.42 -8.63
CA GLY A 227 11.07 -13.86 -8.87
C GLY A 227 10.10 -13.97 -7.69
N LEU A 228 8.94 -13.31 -7.79
CA LEU A 228 7.89 -13.30 -6.75
C LEU A 228 6.89 -14.42 -7.04
N ASN A 229 6.53 -15.22 -6.03
CA ASN A 229 5.53 -16.29 -6.20
C ASN A 229 4.11 -15.70 -6.31
N HIS A 230 3.19 -16.40 -6.97
CA HIS A 230 1.77 -16.06 -7.08
C HIS A 230 1.13 -15.80 -5.71
N ALA A 231 1.41 -16.63 -4.70
CA ALA A 231 0.92 -16.40 -3.34
C ALA A 231 1.45 -15.08 -2.74
N GLU A 232 2.67 -14.66 -3.08
CA GLU A 232 3.28 -13.43 -2.56
C GLU A 232 2.75 -12.15 -3.23
N ILE A 233 1.98 -12.26 -4.33
CA ILE A 233 1.35 -11.11 -5.01
C ILE A 233 -0.12 -10.93 -4.62
N PHE A 234 -0.81 -12.02 -4.28
CA PHE A 234 -2.26 -12.03 -4.06
C PHE A 234 -2.70 -12.20 -2.60
N ASP A 235 -1.80 -12.62 -1.71
CA ASP A 235 -2.01 -12.68 -0.25
C ASP A 235 -1.59 -11.36 0.44
#